data_AF-A0A0C4ERM5-F1
#
_entry.id   AF-A0A0C4ERM5-F1
#
_cell.length_a   1.000
_cell.length_b   1.000
_cell.length_c   1.000
_cell.angle_alpha   90.00
_cell.angle_beta   90.00
_cell.angle_gamma   90.00
#
_symmetry.space_group_name_H-M   'P 1'
#
loop_
_entity.id
_entity.type
_entity.pdbx_description
1 polymer ?
#
loop_
_entity_poly.entity_id
_entity_poly.type
_entity_poly.pdbx_seq_one_letter_code
_entity_poly.pdbx_strand_id
1 'polypeptide(L)'
;MTAQTKILQTAKKILQTANTPTTPNETGLMVAQAILDLETNVPDLTAKICPLQISAACKVEIKSGRKAIVIFVPVPQVKSLHKVQGR
;
A
#
# COMPACT_ATOMS: atom_id res chain seq x y z
N MET A 1 21.87 -9.02 5.86
CA MET A 1 21.58 -8.69 4.44
C MET A 1 20.08 -8.70 4.08
N THR A 2 19.17 -8.92 5.02
CA THR A 2 17.71 -9.06 4.75
C THR A 2 16.95 -7.73 4.62
N ALA A 3 17.51 -6.61 5.12
CA ALA A 3 16.84 -5.31 5.09
C ALA A 3 16.76 -4.70 3.68
N GLN A 4 17.78 -4.90 2.84
CA GLN A 4 17.80 -4.37 1.47
C GLN A 4 16.79 -5.09 0.55
N THR A 5 16.58 -6.39 0.74
CA THR A 5 15.58 -7.15 0.00
C THR A 5 14.16 -6.71 0.38
N LYS A 6 13.91 -6.39 1.65
CA LYS A 6 12.62 -5.88 2.12
C LYS A 6 12.32 -4.52 1.48
N ILE A 7 13.29 -3.60 1.42
CA ILE A 7 13.14 -2.29 0.77
C ILE A 7 12.82 -2.44 -0.73
N LEU A 8 13.49 -3.36 -1.43
CA LEU A 8 13.24 -3.63 -2.85
C LEU A 8 11.86 -4.27 -3.11
N GLN A 9 11.38 -5.12 -2.19
CA GLN A 9 10.05 -5.73 -2.27
C GLN A 9 8.94 -4.71 -1.94
N THR A 10 9.16 -3.85 -0.94
CA THR A 10 8.26 -2.74 -0.58
C THR A 10 8.15 -1.73 -1.72
N ALA A 11 9.24 -1.45 -2.45
CA ALA A 11 9.21 -0.59 -3.63
C ALA A 11 8.37 -1.17 -4.79
N LYS A 12 8.33 -2.49 -4.98
CA LYS A 12 7.51 -3.14 -6.02
C LYS A 12 5.99 -2.96 -5.81
N LYS A 13 5.58 -2.67 -4.57
CA LYS A 13 4.20 -2.37 -4.22
C LYS A 13 3.80 -0.93 -4.51
N ILE A 14 4.75 -0.05 -4.84
CA ILE A 14 4.47 1.34 -5.19
C ILE A 14 4.55 1.47 -6.71
N LEU A 15 3.41 1.73 -7.36
CA LEU A 15 3.36 1.97 -8.79
C LEU A 15 3.76 3.42 -9.07
N GLN A 16 4.98 3.60 -9.57
CA GLN A 16 5.41 4.89 -10.09
C GLN A 16 4.61 5.22 -11.36
N THR A 17 3.71 6.19 -11.25
CA THR A 17 2.91 6.70 -12.38
C THR A 17 3.34 8.15 -12.64
N ALA A 18 3.05 8.73 -13.80
CA ALA A 18 3.50 10.09 -14.17
C ALA A 18 3.18 11.21 -13.15
N ASN A 19 2.23 10.97 -12.22
CA ASN A 19 1.79 11.93 -11.20
C ASN A 19 2.28 11.61 -9.78
N THR A 20 3.11 10.58 -9.57
CA THR A 20 3.63 10.22 -8.25
C THR A 20 5.02 10.83 -8.05
N PRO A 21 5.30 11.53 -6.93
CA PRO A 21 6.63 12.04 -6.67
C PRO A 21 7.64 10.88 -6.69
N THR A 22 8.76 11.09 -7.39
CA THR A 22 9.83 10.12 -7.67
C THR A 22 10.43 9.52 -6.39
N THR A 23 10.23 10.19 -5.25
CA THR A 23 10.61 9.74 -3.92
C THR A 23 9.39 9.15 -3.21
N PRO A 24 9.40 7.87 -2.82
CA PRO A 24 8.30 7.30 -2.06
C PRO A 24 8.20 8.01 -0.70
N ASN A 25 7.07 8.69 -0.47
CA ASN A 25 6.80 9.33 0.82
C ASN A 25 6.90 8.31 1.96
N GLU A 26 7.36 8.76 3.13
CA GLU A 26 7.49 7.93 4.34
C GLU A 26 6.19 7.16 4.65
N THR A 27 5.03 7.83 4.51
CA THR A 27 3.72 7.19 4.68
C THR A 27 3.45 6.09 3.63
N GLY A 28 3.87 6.29 2.39
CA GLY A 28 3.75 5.28 1.33
C GLY A 28 4.60 4.05 1.61
N LEU A 29 5.83 4.24 2.11
CA LEU A 29 6.70 3.15 2.55
C LEU A 29 6.09 2.38 3.73
N MET A 30 5.52 3.08 4.72
CA MET A 30 4.85 2.44 5.85
C MET A 30 3.66 1.58 5.39
N VAL A 31 2.84 2.09 4.47
CA VAL A 31 1.68 1.35 3.95
C VAL A 31 2.13 0.15 3.13
N ALA A 32 3.12 0.31 2.24
CA ALA A 32 3.66 -0.79 1.44
C ALA A 32 4.29 -1.88 2.32
N GLN A 33 4.95 -1.49 3.41
CA GLN A 33 5.51 -2.41 4.39
C GLN A 33 4.41 -3.22 5.08
N ALA A 34 3.33 -2.55 5.53
CA ALA A 34 2.19 -3.22 6.14
C ALA A 34 1.50 -4.20 5.17
N ILE A 35 1.41 -3.86 3.89
CA ILE A 35 0.86 -4.75 2.85
C ILE A 35 1.72 -6.03 2.71
N LEU A 36 3.04 -5.90 2.68
CA LEU A 36 3.96 -7.05 2.59
C LEU A 36 3.86 -7.95 3.82
N ASP A 37 3.71 -7.35 5.00
CA ASP A 37 3.54 -8.12 6.23
C ASP A 37 2.15 -8.83 6.24
N LEU A 38 1.10 -8.22 5.68
CA LEU A 38 -0.22 -8.87 5.52
C LEU A 38 -0.19 -10.05 4.53
N GLU A 39 0.61 -9.97 3.47
CA GLU A 39 0.79 -11.08 2.52
C GLU A 39 1.43 -12.30 3.17
N THR A 40 2.37 -12.07 4.08
CA THR A 40 3.12 -13.10 4.78
C THR A 40 2.30 -13.75 5.89
N ASN A 41 1.48 -12.96 6.57
CA ASN A 41 0.74 -13.41 7.76
C ASN A 41 -0.64 -14.01 7.43
N VAL A 42 -1.25 -13.71 6.27
CA VAL A 42 -2.62 -14.16 5.95
C VAL A 42 -2.70 -14.87 4.58
N PRO A 43 -2.61 -16.21 4.54
CA PRO A 43 -2.57 -16.99 3.28
C PRO A 43 -3.85 -16.87 2.43
N ASP A 44 -5.02 -16.64 3.04
CA ASP A 44 -6.31 -16.42 2.34
C ASP A 44 -6.35 -15.06 1.60
N LEU A 45 -5.51 -14.10 2.01
CA LEU A 45 -5.45 -12.76 1.42
C LEU A 45 -4.31 -12.61 0.41
N THR A 46 -3.32 -13.50 0.42
CA THR A 46 -2.14 -13.44 -0.46
C THR A 46 -2.53 -13.40 -1.94
N ALA A 47 -3.51 -14.19 -2.39
CA ALA A 47 -3.92 -14.23 -3.80
C ALA A 47 -4.53 -12.90 -4.31
N LYS A 48 -5.16 -12.11 -3.43
CA LYS A 48 -5.81 -10.83 -3.78
C LYS A 48 -4.90 -9.62 -3.56
N ILE A 49 -3.98 -9.72 -2.59
CA ILE A 49 -3.06 -8.65 -2.22
C ILE A 49 -1.74 -8.72 -3.00
N CYS A 50 -1.31 -9.90 -3.46
CA CYS A 50 -0.09 -10.07 -4.27
C CYS A 50 -0.02 -9.15 -5.51
N PRO A 51 -1.10 -8.97 -6.32
CA PRO A 51 -1.06 -8.03 -7.44
C PRO A 51 -1.32 -6.57 -7.06
N LEU A 52 -1.74 -6.26 -5.82
CA LEU A 52 -2.07 -4.89 -5.42
C LEU A 52 -0.82 -4.02 -5.42
N GLN A 53 -0.94 -2.88 -6.10
CA GLN A 53 0.02 -1.80 -6.09
C GLN A 53 -0.69 -0.53 -5.61
N ILE A 54 -0.01 0.27 -4.81
CA ILE A 54 -0.48 1.58 -4.38
C ILE A 54 0.18 2.65 -5.25
N SER A 55 -0.60 3.63 -5.69
CA SER A 55 -0.09 4.77 -6.46
C SER A 55 0.49 5.83 -5.52
N ALA A 56 -0.23 6.16 -4.45
CA ALA A 56 0.23 7.09 -3.43
C ALA A 56 -0.46 6.82 -2.11
N ALA A 57 0.14 7.28 -1.01
CA ALA A 57 -0.53 7.34 0.29
C ALA A 57 -0.28 8.69 0.94
N CYS A 58 -1.35 9.30 1.45
CA CYS A 58 -1.31 10.61 2.09
C CYS A 58 -1.94 10.52 3.48
N LYS A 59 -1.26 11.10 4.47
CA LYS A 59 -1.80 11.27 5.81
C LYS A 59 -2.60 12.55 5.86
N VAL A 60 -3.86 12.47 6.27
CA VAL A 60 -4.80 13.60 6.33
C VAL A 60 -5.34 13.69 7.74
N GLU A 61 -5.37 14.90 8.31
CA GLU A 61 -6.00 15.14 9.59
C GLU A 61 -7.49 15.44 9.37
N ILE A 62 -8.35 14.74 10.11
CA ILE A 62 -9.81 14.92 10.04
C ILE A 62 -10.29 15.70 11.27
N LYS A 63 -11.39 16.45 11.09
CA LYS A 63 -12.07 17.13 12.21
C LYS A 63 -12.39 16.07 13.28
N SER A 64 -12.16 16.41 14.55
CA SER A 64 -12.19 15.50 15.73
C SER A 64 -10.84 14.90 16.18
N GLY A 65 -9.69 15.48 15.80
CA GLY A 65 -8.37 15.09 16.34
C GLY A 65 -7.89 13.70 15.91
N ARG A 66 -8.52 13.10 14.90
CA ARG A 66 -8.15 11.80 14.35
C ARG A 66 -7.30 11.99 13.08
N LYS A 67 -6.41 11.05 12.82
CA LYS A 67 -5.56 11.02 11.62
C LYS A 67 -6.04 9.89 10.72
N ALA A 68 -6.28 10.19 9.46
CA ALA A 68 -6.67 9.23 8.43
C ALA A 68 -5.50 9.02 7.45
N ILE A 69 -5.42 7.81 6.89
CA ILE A 69 -4.49 7.50 5.81
C ILE A 69 -5.33 7.26 4.57
N VAL A 70 -5.15 8.10 3.55
CA VAL A 70 -5.77 7.95 2.24
C VAL A 70 -4.80 7.17 1.36
N ILE A 71 -5.25 6.05 0.82
CA ILE A 71 -4.46 5.18 -0.05
C ILE A 71 -5.06 5.27 -1.46
N PHE A 72 -4.25 5.69 -2.42
CA PHE A 72 -4.60 5.72 -3.83
C PHE A 72 -4.23 4.39 -4.49
N VAL A 73 -5.20 3.76 -5.12
CA VAL A 73 -5.06 2.49 -5.83
C VAL A 73 -5.39 2.69 -7.31
N PRO A 74 -4.67 2.02 -8.22
CA PRO A 74 -5.03 1.97 -9.63
C PRO A 74 -6.46 1.45 -9.83
N VAL A 75 -7.26 2.15 -10.63
CA VAL A 75 -8.69 1.85 -10.88
C VAL A 75 -8.96 0.38 -11.23
N PRO A 76 -8.14 -0.33 -12.04
CA PRO A 76 -8.36 -1.75 -12.33
C PRO A 76 -8.35 -2.64 -11.08
N GLN A 77 -7.64 -2.23 -10.03
CA GLN A 77 -7.43 -3.02 -8.81
C GLN A 77 -8.45 -2.71 -7.69
N VAL A 78 -9.28 -1.67 -7.86
CA VAL A 78 -10.27 -1.22 -6.85
C VAL A 78 -11.30 -2.31 -6.54
N LYS A 79 -11.77 -3.05 -7.55
CA LYS A 79 -12.75 -4.13 -7.36
C LYS A 79 -12.23 -5.26 -6.45
N SER A 80 -10.94 -5.57 -6.56
CA SER A 80 -10.29 -6.58 -5.72
C SER A 80 -10.09 -6.07 -4.30
N LEU A 81 -9.74 -4.79 -4.15
CA LEU A 81 -9.56 -4.14 -2.85
C LEU A 81 -10.88 -4.07 -2.06
N HIS A 82 -11.99 -3.69 -2.70
CA HIS A 82 -13.30 -3.60 -2.05
C HIS A 82 -13.77 -4.94 -1.45
N LYS A 83 -13.36 -6.08 -2.03
CA LYS A 83 -13.67 -7.42 -1.50
C LYS A 83 -12.90 -7.76 -0.21
N VAL A 84 -11.78 -7.08 0.04
CA VAL A 84 -10.90 -7.32 1.18
C VAL A 84 -11.11 -6.27 2.27
N GLN A 85 -11.44 -5.03 1.90
CA GLN A 85 -11.58 -3.90 2.83
C GLN A 85 -12.68 -4.04 3.88
N GLY A 86 -13.75 -4.78 3.59
CA GLY A 86 -14.91 -4.90 4.49
C GLY A 86 -14.83 -6.06 5.48
N ARG A 87 -13.68 -6.74 5.61
CA ARG A 87 -13.50 -7.78 6.63
C ARG A 87 -13.23 -7.19 8.01
#